data_AF-M3FK27-F1
#
_entry.id   AF-M3FK27-F1
#
_cell.length_a   1.000
_cell.length_b   1.000
_cell.length_c   1.000
_cell.angle_alpha   90.00
_cell.angle_beta   90.00
_cell.angle_gamma   90.00
#
_symmetry.space_group_name_H-M   'P 1'
#
loop_
_entity.id
_entity.type
_entity.pdbx_description
1 polymer ?
#
loop_
_entity_poly.entity_id
_entity_poly.type
_entity_poly.pdbx_seq_one_letter_code
_entity_poly.pdbx_strand_id
1 'polypeptide(L)' 'MHSAPDRLVGGYHDVHTAKFGEKVSLPGPIGMELDTEILKNYVR' A
#
# COMPACT_ATOMS: atom_id res chain seq x y z
N MET A 1 10.81 -8.01 13.31
CA MET A 1 9.55 -7.36 12.89
C MET A 1 8.87 -8.30 11.92
N HIS A 2 7.71 -8.83 12.30
CA HIS A 2 7.03 -9.90 11.59
C HIS A 2 5.92 -9.32 10.71
N SER A 3 6.03 -9.52 9.41
CA SER A 3 4.89 -9.49 8.50
C SER A 3 3.82 -10.42 9.10
N ALA A 4 2.64 -9.88 9.43
CA ALA A 4 1.53 -10.68 9.90
C ALA A 4 0.82 -11.25 8.65
N PRO A 5 1.04 -12.52 8.28
CA PRO A 5 0.42 -13.10 7.09
C PRO A 5 -1.10 -13.17 7.31
N ASP A 6 -1.85 -12.71 6.33
CA ASP A 6 -3.30 -12.87 6.29
C ASP A 6 -3.61 -14.33 5.97
N ARG A 7 -4.09 -15.04 6.99
CA ARG A 7 -4.40 -16.47 6.92
C ARG A 7 -5.60 -16.78 6.04
N LEU A 8 -6.45 -15.79 5.72
CA LEU A 8 -7.62 -15.98 4.85
C LEU A 8 -7.25 -16.05 3.37
N VAL A 9 -6.18 -15.36 2.98
CA VAL A 9 -5.72 -15.30 1.58
C VAL A 9 -4.50 -16.20 1.33
N GLY A 10 -3.91 -16.75 2.39
CA GLY A 10 -2.68 -17.55 2.31
C GLY A 10 -1.46 -16.70 1.90
N GLY A 11 -1.43 -15.42 2.27
CA GLY A 11 -0.43 -14.48 1.78
C GLY A 11 -0.32 -13.19 2.60
N TYR A 12 0.38 -12.20 2.06
CA TYR A 12 0.42 -10.85 2.61
C TYR A 12 -0.66 -10.01 1.94
N HIS A 13 -1.57 -9.47 2.74
CA HIS A 13 -2.67 -8.63 2.28
C HIS A 13 -2.71 -7.39 3.17
N ASP A 14 -2.65 -6.23 2.53
CA ASP A 14 -2.65 -4.94 3.20
C ASP A 14 -3.40 -3.92 2.33
N VAL A 15 -4.29 -3.15 2.94
CA VAL A 15 -5.16 -2.20 2.26
C VAL A 15 -4.97 -0.83 2.89
N HIS A 16 -4.29 0.03 2.16
CA HIS A 16 -4.13 1.44 2.50
C HIS A 16 -5.07 2.30 1.66
N THR A 17 -5.80 3.20 2.32
CA THR A 17 -6.58 4.27 1.67
C THR A 17 -5.97 5.61 2.04
N ALA A 18 -5.58 6.40 1.05
CA ALA A 18 -5.04 7.74 1.23
C ALA A 18 -5.64 8.67 0.17
N LYS A 19 -5.57 9.98 0.41
CA LYS A 19 -6.00 10.98 -0.58
C LYS A 19 -4.94 11.09 -1.67
N PHE A 20 -5.37 11.44 -2.88
CA PHE A 20 -4.43 11.68 -3.96
C PHE A 20 -3.46 12.81 -3.66
N GLY A 21 -2.19 12.59 -3.91
CA GLY A 21 -1.11 13.51 -3.59
C GLY A 21 -0.51 13.30 -2.20
N GLU A 22 -1.03 12.34 -1.43
CA GLU A 22 -0.37 11.88 -0.21
C GLU A 22 0.65 10.77 -0.54
N LYS A 23 1.74 10.73 0.22
CA LYS A 23 2.73 9.66 0.17
C LYS A 23 2.29 8.53 1.08
N VAL A 24 2.17 7.32 0.53
CA VAL A 24 1.81 6.12 1.29
C VAL A 24 3.04 5.26 1.48
N SER A 25 3.43 5.01 2.73
CA SER A 25 4.51 4.07 3.05
C SER A 25 3.92 2.67 3.21
N LEU A 26 4.32 1.74 2.34
CA LEU A 26 3.93 0.35 2.48
C LEU A 26 4.74 -0.31 3.61
N PRO A 27 4.10 -1.11 4.48
CA PRO A 27 4.80 -1.78 5.56
C PRO A 27 5.85 -2.78 5.03
N GLY A 28 6.75 -3.20 5.91
CA GLY A 28 7.71 -4.27 5.61
C GLY A 28 6.99 -5.58 5.25
N PRO A 29 7.56 -6.39 4.32
CA PRO A 29 8.93 -6.33 3.81
C PRO A 29 9.14 -5.44 2.57
N ILE A 30 8.08 -4.88 1.98
CA ILE A 30 8.19 -4.07 0.76
C ILE A 30 8.85 -2.72 1.06
N GLY A 31 8.44 -2.05 2.14
CA GLY A 31 9.14 -0.88 2.69
C GLY A 31 9.31 0.29 1.71
N MET A 32 8.41 0.43 0.73
CA MET A 32 8.48 1.48 -0.30
C MET A 32 7.53 2.64 -0.01
N GLU A 33 7.87 3.82 -0.50
CA GLU A 33 6.97 4.97 -0.52
C GLU A 33 6.34 5.10 -1.91
N LEU A 34 5.01 5.09 -1.96
CA LEU A 34 4.24 5.32 -3.16
C LEU A 34 3.74 6.77 -3.17
N ASP A 35 4.14 7.53 -4.18
CA ASP A 35 3.55 8.83 -4.45
C ASP A 35 2.20 8.63 -5.15
N THR A 36 1.11 8.97 -4.46
CA THR A 36 -0.24 8.79 -5.01
C THR A 36 -0.67 9.92 -5.93
N GLU A 37 0.15 10.97 -6.11
CA GLU A 37 -0.18 12.05 -7.05
C GLU A 37 -0.33 11.53 -8.48
N ILE A 38 0.55 10.61 -8.90
CA ILE A 38 0.51 10.02 -10.23
C ILE A 38 -0.78 9.24 -10.50
N LEU A 39 -1.45 8.75 -9.45
CA LEU A 39 -2.69 7.99 -9.58
C LEU A 39 -3.85 8.87 -10.07
N LYS A 40 -3.80 10.19 -9.86
CA LYS A 40 -4.81 11.13 -10.42
C LYS A 40 -4.93 11.02 -11.94
N ASN A 41 -3.84 10.64 -12.63
CA ASN A 41 -3.84 10.48 -14.09
C ASN A 41 -4.61 9.24 -14.58
N TYR A 42 -4.89 8.29 -13.68
CA TYR A 42 -5.52 7.01 -14.01
C TYR A 42 -6.99 6.93 -13.60
N VAL A 43 -7.48 7.88 -12.81
CA VAL A 43 -8.88 7.95 -12.38
C VAL A 43 -9.57 9.00 -13.25
N ARG A 44 -10.21 8.55 -14.33
CA ARG A 44 -10.87 9.40 -15.33
C ARG A 44 -12.36 9.58 -15.02
#